data_AF-A0A9X3ZF85-F1
#
_entry.id   AF-A0A9X3ZF85-F1
#
_cell.length_a   1.000
_cell.length_b   1.000
_cell.length_c   1.000
_cell.angle_alpha   90.00
_cell.angle_beta   90.00
_cell.angle_gamma   90.00
#
_symmetry.space_group_name_H-M   'P 1'
#
loop_
_entity.id
_entity.type
_entity.pdbx_description
1 polymer ?
#
loop_
_entity_poly.entity_id
_entity_poly.type
_entity_poly.pdbx_seq_one_letter_code
_entity_poly.pdbx_strand_id
1 'polypeptide(L)' 'MSKRWTHRPKGSNWGDFGEDDQLGSLNYITPERVVEATQSVTEGRS' A
#
# COMPACT_ATOMS: atom_id res chain seq x y z
N MET A 1 8.51 -13.07 18.07
CA MET A 1 7.38 -13.40 17.17
C MET A 1 7.96 -14.09 15.95
N SER A 2 7.38 -15.22 15.52
CA SER A 2 7.85 -15.94 14.33
C SER A 2 7.18 -15.33 13.10
N LYS A 3 7.95 -15.10 12.03
CA LYS A 3 7.40 -14.63 10.74
C LYS A 3 6.35 -15.61 10.23
N ARG A 4 5.24 -15.09 9.69
CA ARG A 4 4.16 -15.89 9.10
C ARG A 4 4.58 -16.67 7.84
N TRP A 5 5.74 -16.36 7.27
CA TRP A 5 6.24 -16.98 6.04
C TRP A 5 7.65 -17.54 6.23
N THR A 6 7.87 -18.74 5.69
CA THR A 6 9.19 -19.40 5.67
C THR A 6 10.02 -18.96 4.47
N HIS A 7 9.38 -18.60 3.35
CA HIS A 7 10.02 -18.09 2.14
C HIS A 7 9.26 -16.88 1.61
N ARG A 8 9.98 -15.78 1.34
CA ARG A 8 9.44 -14.57 0.70
C ARG A 8 9.70 -14.65 -0.80
N PRO A 9 8.67 -14.76 -1.66
CA PRO A 9 8.85 -14.77 -3.11
C PRO A 9 9.49 -13.46 -3.61
N LYS A 10 10.28 -13.55 -4.70
CA LYS A 10 10.85 -12.37 -5.35
C LYS A 10 9.73 -11.45 -5.85
N GLY A 11 9.82 -10.15 -5.50
CA GLY A 11 8.81 -9.15 -5.86
C GLY A 11 7.62 -9.07 -4.91
N SER A 12 7.54 -9.94 -3.89
CA SER A 12 6.53 -9.82 -2.83
C SER A 12 6.86 -8.67 -1.88
N ASN A 13 5.83 -8.03 -1.32
CA ASN A 13 5.91 -6.99 -0.30
C ASN A 13 5.74 -7.51 1.15
N TRP A 14 5.84 -8.83 1.38
CA TRP A 14 5.62 -9.42 2.71
C TRP A 14 6.60 -8.89 3.76
N GLY A 15 6.04 -8.28 4.81
CA GLY A 15 6.77 -7.68 5.91
C GLY A 15 7.28 -6.27 5.67
N ASP A 16 7.10 -5.69 4.47
CA ASP A 16 7.59 -4.33 4.17
C ASP A 16 6.89 -3.26 4.99
N PHE A 17 5.64 -3.51 5.39
CA PHE A 17 4.82 -2.60 6.21
C PHE A 17 4.65 -3.08 7.66
N GLY A 18 5.37 -4.12 8.07
CA GLY A 18 5.24 -4.78 9.36
C GLY A 18 4.86 -6.25 9.25
N GLU A 19 5.23 -7.05 10.26
CA GLU A 19 4.96 -8.50 10.27
C GLU A 19 3.48 -8.84 10.39
N ASP A 20 2.71 -7.96 11.02
CA ASP A 20 1.27 -8.10 11.26
C ASP A 20 0.41 -7.21 10.34
N ASP A 21 1.03 -6.56 9.34
CA ASP A 21 0.31 -5.73 8.38
C ASP A 21 -0.74 -6.54 7.60
N GLN A 22 -1.91 -5.94 7.39
CA GLN A 22 -3.04 -6.52 6.67
C GLN A 22 -3.41 -5.73 5.42
N LEU A 23 -2.81 -4.57 5.19
CA LEU A 23 -3.16 -3.65 4.11
C LEU A 23 -2.32 -3.87 2.85
N GLY A 24 -1.07 -4.31 3.01
CA GLY A 24 -0.15 -4.56 1.90
C GLY A 24 0.04 -3.30 1.05
N SER A 25 -0.15 -3.42 -0.26
CA SER A 25 0.08 -2.32 -1.20
C SER A 25 -0.82 -1.10 -0.96
N LEU A 26 -1.93 -1.23 -0.21
CA LEU A 26 -2.77 -0.07 0.12
C LEU A 26 -2.03 0.95 1.01
N ASN A 27 -0.99 0.53 1.74
CA ASN A 27 -0.14 1.44 2.50
C ASN A 27 0.60 2.47 1.62
N TYR A 28 0.70 2.24 0.31
CA TYR A 28 1.23 3.23 -0.63
C TYR A 28 0.25 4.39 -0.91
N ILE A 29 -1.03 4.26 -0.54
CA ILE A 29 -2.04 5.32 -0.66
C ILE A 29 -1.94 6.19 0.59
N THR A 30 -1.09 7.20 0.55
CA THR A 30 -0.90 8.15 1.66
C THR A 30 -1.83 9.35 1.54
N PRO A 31 -2.07 10.12 2.62
CA PRO A 31 -2.84 11.36 2.56
C PRO A 31 -2.32 12.35 1.52
N GLU A 32 -1.00 12.46 1.37
CA GLU A 32 -0.37 13.35 0.38
C GLU A 32 -0.71 12.91 -1.05
N ARG A 33 -0.65 11.60 -1.33
CA ARG A 33 -1.05 11.04 -2.63
C ARG A 33 -2.52 11.27 -2.94
N VAL A 34 -3.38 11.22 -1.92
CA VAL A 34 -4.81 11.54 -2.07
C VAL A 34 -5.00 13.01 -2.46
N VAL A 35 -4.26 13.94 -1.83
CA VAL A 35 -4.31 15.36 -2.18
C VAL A 35 -3.82 15.59 -3.61
N GLU A 36 -2.68 15.01 -3.99
CA GLU A 36 -2.13 15.07 -5.35
C GLU A 36 -3.13 14.54 -6.39
N ALA A 37 -3.71 13.36 -6.15
CA ALA A 37 -4.69 12.77 -7.04
C ALA A 37 -5.95 13.63 -7.17
N THR A 38 -6.43 14.20 -6.06
CA THR A 38 -7.62 15.06 -6.04
C THR A 38 -7.42 16.32 -6.87
N GLN A 39 -6.22 16.91 -6.83
CA GLN A 39 -5.88 18.08 -7.66
C GLN A 39 -5.91 17.79 -9.16
N SER A 40 -5.79 16.53 -9.58
CA SER A 40 -5.87 16.14 -10.99
C SER A 40 -7.30 16.08 -11.54
N VAL A 41 -8.33 16.20 -10.69
CA VAL A 41 -9.74 16.14 -11.10
C VAL A 41 -10.16 17.45 -11.78
N THR A 42 -10.46 17.38 -13.07
CA THR A 42 -10.82 18.56 -13.88
C THR A 42 -12.20 18.48 -14.54
N GLU A 43 -12.67 17.29 -14.90
CA GLU A 43 -13.85 17.11 -15.75
C GLU A 43 -15.15 16.85 -14.99
N GLY A 44 -15.08 16.50 -13.69
CA GLY A 44 -16.26 16.33 -12.84
C GLY A 44 -17.27 15.27 -13.32
N ARG A 45 -16.78 14.10 -13.79
CA ARG A 45 -17.63 13.00 -14.27
C ARG A 45 -18.32 12.28 -13.10
N SER A 46 -19.62 11.98 -13.27
CA SER A 46 -20.47 11.22 -12.33
C SER A 46 -20.70 9.80 -12.78
#